data_AF-A0A497T9M6-F1
#
_entry.id   AF-A0A497T9M6-F1
#
_cell.length_a   1.000
_cell.length_b   1.000
_cell.length_c   1.000
_cell.angle_alpha   90.00
_cell.angle_beta   90.00
_cell.angle_gamma   90.00
#
_symmetry.space_group_name_H-M   'P 1'
#
loop_
_entity.id
_entity.type
_entity.pdbx_description
1 polymer ?
#
loop_
_entity_poly.entity_id
_entity_poly.type
_entity_poly.pdbx_seq_one_letter_code
_entity_poly.pdbx_strand_id
1 'polypeptide(L)'
;MPLLLLFGIFDLIAGVAGMIVPFISAQGNTFILAIGVLAIIKGLYSYLAGALAGFYFDILGLLDLITGILLVLSFYNLVFGWMFYFGLILTLKGVYTIVIFLVS
;
A
#
# COMPACT_ATOMS: atom_id res chain seq x y z
N MET A 1 15.65 -9.78 -8.88
CA MET A 1 16.11 -9.36 -7.51
C MET A 1 15.04 -9.72 -6.47
N PRO A 2 15.33 -10.55 -5.45
CA PRO A 2 14.33 -11.06 -4.50
C PRO A 2 13.59 -9.96 -3.71
N LEU A 3 14.17 -8.77 -3.61
CA LEU A 3 13.56 -7.60 -2.98
C LEU A 3 12.26 -7.14 -3.68
N LEU A 4 12.20 -7.25 -5.02
CA LEU A 4 11.01 -6.87 -5.80
C LEU A 4 9.82 -7.76 -5.49
N LEU A 5 10.06 -9.07 -5.32
CA LEU A 5 9.03 -10.02 -4.93
C LEU A 5 8.46 -9.69 -3.55
N LEU A 6 9.33 -9.38 -2.57
CA LEU A 6 8.90 -9.00 -1.22
C LEU A 6 8.02 -7.74 -1.24
N PHE A 7 8.43 -6.72 -2.00
CA PHE A 7 7.66 -5.50 -2.14
C PHE A 7 6.32 -5.72 -2.85
N GLY A 8 6.29 -6.55 -3.90
CA GLY A 8 5.06 -6.89 -4.61
C GLY A 8 4.08 -7.68 -3.74
N ILE A 9 4.56 -8.65 -2.96
CA ILE A 9 3.71 -9.39 -2.00
C ILE A 9 3.15 -8.45 -0.93
N PHE A 10 3.97 -7.53 -0.41
CA PHE A 10 3.51 -6.56 0.57
C PHE A 10 2.43 -5.63 0.00
N ASP A 11 2.60 -5.14 -1.23
CA ASP A 11 1.60 -4.29 -1.91
C ASP A 11 0.29 -5.05 -2.15
N LEU A 12 0.36 -6.33 -2.48
CA LEU A 12 -0.83 -7.18 -2.57
C LEU A 12 -1.56 -7.29 -1.23
N ILE A 13 -0.83 -7.53 -0.13
CA ILE A 13 -1.44 -7.66 1.20
C ILE A 13 -2.10 -6.34 1.62
N ALA A 14 -1.39 -5.21 1.47
CA ALA A 14 -1.90 -3.89 1.79
C ALA A 14 -3.07 -3.48 0.88
N GLY A 15 -2.98 -3.77 -0.41
CA GLY A 15 -4.02 -3.50 -1.40
C GLY A 15 -5.30 -4.28 -1.12
N VAL A 16 -5.19 -5.59 -0.89
CA VAL A 16 -6.32 -6.45 -0.52
C VAL A 16 -6.94 -6.02 0.80
N ALA A 17 -6.14 -5.69 1.82
CA ALA A 17 -6.66 -5.13 3.07
C ALA A 17 -7.45 -3.84 2.79
N GLY A 18 -6.92 -2.93 1.97
CA GLY A 18 -7.58 -1.68 1.59
C GLY A 18 -8.90 -1.89 0.81
N MET A 19 -9.02 -2.99 0.06
CA MET A 19 -10.24 -3.35 -0.64
C MET A 19 -11.30 -3.96 0.27
N ILE A 20 -10.91 -4.69 1.31
CA ILE A 20 -11.84 -5.41 2.20
C ILE A 20 -12.40 -4.52 3.30
N VAL A 21 -11.56 -3.63 3.85
CA VAL A 21 -11.90 -2.73 4.97
C VAL A 21 -13.17 -1.89 4.75
N PRO A 22 -13.49 -1.40 3.53
CA PRO A 22 -14.76 -0.73 3.25
C PRO A 22 -16.02 -1.57 3.50
N PHE A 23 -15.90 -2.91 3.44
CA PHE A 23 -17.03 -3.83 3.56
C PHE A 23 -17.07 -4.56 4.90
N ILE A 24 -15.95 -4.64 5.61
CA ILE A 24 -15.81 -5.35 6.89
C ILE A 24 -15.14 -4.42 7.89
N SER A 25 -15.74 -4.25 9.07
CA SER A 25 -15.17 -3.40 10.12
C SER A 25 -13.78 -3.90 10.53
N ALA A 26 -12.81 -2.99 10.47
CA ALA A 26 -11.42 -3.19 10.88
C ALA A 26 -11.14 -2.64 12.28
N GLN A 27 -12.18 -2.21 13.00
CA GLN A 27 -12.03 -1.56 14.30
C GLN A 27 -11.31 -2.48 15.29
N GLY A 28 -10.23 -1.97 15.90
CA GLY A 28 -9.44 -2.73 16.88
C GLY A 28 -8.56 -3.83 16.30
N ASN A 29 -8.52 -4.02 14.97
CA ASN A 29 -7.68 -5.03 14.35
C ASN A 29 -6.21 -4.57 14.26
N THR A 30 -5.38 -5.05 15.18
CA THR A 30 -3.95 -4.71 15.27
C THR A 30 -3.14 -5.14 14.04
N PHE A 31 -3.59 -6.17 13.31
CA PHE A 31 -2.93 -6.61 12.09
C PHE A 31 -3.10 -5.59 10.95
N ILE A 32 -4.31 -5.04 10.79
CA ILE A 32 -4.59 -3.99 9.80
C ILE A 32 -3.81 -2.71 10.14
N LEU A 33 -3.73 -2.36 11.42
CA LEU A 33 -2.92 -1.25 11.90
C LEU A 33 -1.44 -1.45 11.55
N ALA A 34 -0.88 -2.64 11.80
CA ALA A 34 0.51 -2.95 11.49
C ALA A 34 0.80 -2.86 9.98
N ILE A 35 -0.09 -3.38 9.13
CA ILE A 35 0.04 -3.25 7.67
C ILE A 35 0.00 -1.77 7.26
N GLY A 36 -0.93 -0.99 7.82
CA GLY A 36 -1.03 0.45 7.55
C GLY A 36 0.24 1.21 7.90
N VAL A 37 0.81 0.97 9.08
CA VAL A 37 2.08 1.59 9.51
C VAL A 37 3.24 1.19 8.61
N LEU A 38 3.36 -0.10 8.27
CA LEU A 38 4.42 -0.58 7.37
C LEU A 38 4.27 0.03 5.95
N ALA A 39 3.04 0.21 5.46
CA ALA A 39 2.78 0.83 4.18
C ALA A 39 3.15 2.31 4.17
N ILE A 40 2.92 3.03 5.27
CA ILE A 40 3.38 4.42 5.44
C ILE A 40 4.92 4.48 5.40
N ILE A 41 5.60 3.63 6.17
CA ILE A 41 7.08 3.61 6.21
C ILE A 41 7.64 3.30 4.81
N LYS A 42 7.08 2.30 4.12
CA LYS A 42 7.47 1.94 2.76
C LYS A 42 7.21 3.07 1.77
N GLY A 43 6.03 3.70 1.84
CA GLY A 43 5.66 4.82 0.96
C GLY A 43 6.56 6.04 1.14
N LEU A 44 6.90 6.38 2.39
CA LEU A 44 7.89 7.42 2.71
C LEU A 44 9.26 7.09 2.15
N TYR A 45 9.72 5.84 2.33
CA TYR A 45 11.00 5.39 1.78
C TYR A 45 11.03 5.48 0.25
N SER A 46 9.98 5.01 -0.43
CA SER A 46 9.87 5.10 -1.90
C SER A 46 9.88 6.55 -2.37
N TYR A 47 9.09 7.41 -1.72
CA TYR A 47 8.99 8.82 -2.08
C TYR A 47 10.33 9.55 -1.93
N LEU A 48 11.06 9.32 -0.83
CA LEU A 48 12.39 9.89 -0.62
C LEU A 48 13.42 9.33 -1.61
N ALA A 49 13.38 8.02 -1.89
CA ALA A 49 14.25 7.41 -2.89
C ALA A 49 14.00 7.96 -4.31
N GLY A 50 12.73 8.19 -4.67
CA GLY A 50 12.34 8.83 -5.92
C GLY A 50 12.89 10.26 -6.02
N ALA A 51 12.76 11.06 -4.96
CA ALA A 51 13.30 12.41 -4.91
C ALA A 51 14.84 12.44 -5.08
N LEU A 52 15.57 11.51 -4.45
CA LEU A 52 17.02 11.37 -4.60
C LEU A 52 17.43 10.96 -6.01
N ALA A 53 16.58 10.21 -6.72
CA ALA A 53 16.79 9.81 -8.12
C ALA A 53 16.35 10.89 -9.14
N GLY A 54 15.89 12.06 -8.68
CA GLY A 54 15.43 13.16 -9.54
C GLY A 54 13.96 13.06 -9.98
N PHE A 55 13.21 12.09 -9.45
CA PHE A 55 11.77 11.92 -9.69
C PHE A 55 10.97 12.55 -8.53
N TYR A 56 10.69 13.85 -8.64
CA TYR A 56 10.04 14.64 -7.58
C TYR A 56 8.56 14.31 -7.33
N PHE A 57 7.90 13.63 -8.27
CA PHE A 57 6.51 13.17 -8.14
C PHE A 57 6.44 11.65 -8.27
N ASP A 58 7.00 10.94 -7.30
CA ASP A 58 6.79 9.49 -7.20
C ASP A 58 5.35 9.19 -6.77
N ILE A 59 4.45 9.15 -7.76
CA ILE A 59 3.02 8.81 -7.62
C ILE A 59 2.87 7.42 -6.99
N LEU A 60 3.81 6.51 -7.24
CA LEU A 60 3.76 5.15 -6.71
C LEU A 60 4.08 5.13 -5.21
N GLY A 61 5.02 5.95 -4.75
CA GLY A 61 5.29 6.13 -3.32
C GLY A 61 4.15 6.83 -2.58
N LEU A 62 3.51 7.82 -3.22
CA LEU A 62 2.31 8.48 -2.69
C LEU A 62 1.12 7.53 -2.54
N LEU A 63 0.94 6.60 -3.49
CA LEU A 63 -0.12 5.59 -3.43
C LEU A 63 0.02 4.70 -2.19
N ASP A 64 1.25 4.23 -1.90
CA ASP A 64 1.53 3.39 -0.73
C ASP A 64 1.25 4.15 0.57
N LEU A 65 1.66 5.42 0.61
CA LEU A 65 1.49 6.29 1.75
C LEU A 65 0.01 6.60 2.03
N ILE A 66 -0.75 6.96 1.00
CA ILE A 66 -2.18 7.20 1.11
C ILE A 66 -2.90 5.92 1.57
N THR A 67 -2.61 4.79 0.94
CA THR A 67 -3.25 3.52 1.30
C THR A 67 -2.92 3.11 2.74
N GLY A 68 -1.67 3.32 3.18
CA GLY A 68 -1.26 3.09 4.55
C GLY A 68 -1.99 3.98 5.56
N ILE A 69 -2.15 5.27 5.28
CA ILE A 69 -2.93 6.20 6.11
C ILE A 69 -4.39 5.72 6.23
N LEU A 70 -5.01 5.31 5.12
CA LEU A 70 -6.39 4.82 5.13
C LEU A 70 -6.55 3.55 5.98
N LEU A 71 -5.58 2.63 5.91
CA LEU A 71 -5.56 1.44 6.75
C LEU A 71 -5.37 1.77 8.25
N VAL A 72 -4.62 2.81 8.58
CA VAL A 72 -4.51 3.29 9.97
C VAL A 72 -5.82 3.94 10.44
N LEU A 73 -6.47 4.74 9.58
CA LEU A 73 -7.74 5.38 9.90
C LEU A 73 -8.87 4.37 10.12
N SER A 74 -8.85 3.25 9.40
CA SER A 74 -9.86 2.20 9.57
C SER A 74 -9.82 1.49 10.93
N PHE A 75 -8.66 1.48 11.60
CA PHE A 75 -8.53 1.01 12.99
C PHE A 75 -9.42 1.82 13.94
N TYR A 76 -9.57 3.12 13.66
CA TYR A 76 -10.43 4.06 14.41
C TYR A 76 -11.86 4.10 13.87
N ASN A 77 -12.25 3.15 13.02
CA ASN A 77 -13.57 3.09 12.38
C ASN A 77 -13.84 4.28 11.43
N LEU A 78 -12.79 4.95 10.93
CA LEU A 78 -12.88 5.98 9.90
C LEU A 78 -12.68 5.33 8.53
N VAL A 79 -13.79 4.99 7.88
CA VAL A 79 -13.79 4.27 6.59
C VAL A 79 -14.51 5.11 5.55
N PHE A 80 -13.92 5.21 4.36
CA PHE A 80 -14.45 5.97 3.24
C PHE A 80 -14.71 5.06 2.04
N GLY A 81 -15.81 5.27 1.31
CA GLY A 81 -16.15 4.42 0.15
C GLY A 81 -15.09 4.43 -0.96
N TRP A 82 -14.33 5.51 -1.10
CA TRP A 82 -13.26 5.63 -2.09
C TRP A 82 -11.96 4.89 -1.71
N MET A 83 -11.84 4.40 -0.47
CA MET A 83 -10.70 3.60 -0.01
C MET A 83 -10.54 2.32 -0.83
N PHE A 84 -11.66 1.75 -1.32
CA PHE A 84 -11.66 0.60 -2.21
C PHE A 84 -10.80 0.83 -3.46
N TYR A 85 -10.89 2.02 -4.08
CA TYR A 85 -10.17 2.32 -5.30
C TYR A 85 -8.66 2.39 -5.06
N PHE A 86 -8.22 2.94 -3.93
CA PHE A 86 -6.80 2.96 -3.55
C PHE A 86 -6.27 1.55 -3.32
N GLY A 87 -7.03 0.69 -2.61
CA GLY A 87 -6.69 -0.72 -2.45
C GLY A 87 -6.58 -1.48 -3.78
N LEU A 88 -7.50 -1.22 -4.71
CA LEU A 88 -7.48 -1.83 -6.04
C LEU A 88 -6.26 -1.41 -6.87
N ILE A 89 -5.96 -0.11 -6.90
CA ILE A 89 -4.78 0.41 -7.62
C ILE A 89 -3.49 -0.15 -7.00
N LEU A 90 -3.40 -0.22 -5.67
CA LEU A 90 -2.24 -0.79 -4.98
C LEU A 90 -2.08 -2.30 -5.27
N THR A 91 -3.19 -3.03 -5.35
CA THR A 91 -3.18 -4.45 -5.74
C THR A 91 -2.65 -4.62 -7.17
N LEU A 92 -3.12 -3.81 -8.12
CA LEU A 92 -2.62 -3.83 -9.50
C LEU A 92 -1.12 -3.50 -9.58
N LYS A 93 -0.65 -2.53 -8.80
CA LYS A 93 0.78 -2.22 -8.66
C LYS A 93 1.57 -3.41 -8.10
N GLY A 94 1.04 -4.11 -7.10
CA GLY A 94 1.65 -5.32 -6.54
C GLY A 94 1.79 -6.44 -7.58
N VAL A 95 0.72 -6.71 -8.34
CA VAL A 95 0.75 -7.68 -9.46
C VAL A 95 1.81 -7.28 -10.48
N TYR A 96 1.81 -6.02 -10.92
CA TYR A 96 2.77 -5.52 -11.90
C TYR A 96 4.23 -5.71 -11.43
N THR A 97 4.51 -5.42 -10.16
CA THR A 97 5.85 -5.59 -9.56
C THR A 97 6.30 -7.05 -9.57
N ILE A 98 5.39 -7.99 -9.27
CA ILE A 98 5.67 -9.43 -9.33
C ILE A 98 5.91 -9.89 -10.77
N VAL A 99 5.12 -9.41 -11.73
CA VAL A 99 5.30 -9.74 -13.15
C VAL A 99 6.68 -9.27 -13.64
N ILE A 100 7.10 -8.06 -13.29
CA ILE A 100 8.46 -7.58 -13.62
C ILE A 100 9.50 -8.55 -13.07
N PHE A 101 9.40 -8.94 -11.80
CA PHE A 101 10.34 -9.88 -11.17
C PHE A 101 10.41 -11.23 -11.89
N LEU A 102 9.30 -11.75 -12.42
CA LEU A 102 9.28 -13.03 -13.14
C LEU A 102 9.91 -12.94 -14.54
N VAL A 103 9.91 -11.75 -15.15
CA VAL A 103 10.43 -11.52 -16.51
C VAL A 103 11.90 -11.04 -16.49
N SER A 104 12.38 -10.51 -15.36
CA SER A 104 13.74 -10.00 -15.16
C SER A 104 14.70 -11.05 -14.58
#